data_AF-A0A7D3XM05-F1
#
_entry.id   AF-A0A7D3XM05-F1
#
_cell.length_a   1.000
_cell.length_b   1.000
_cell.length_c   1.000
_cell.angle_alpha   90.00
_cell.angle_beta   90.00
_cell.angle_gamma   90.00
#
_symmetry.space_group_name_H-M   'P 1'
#
loop_
_entity.id
_entity.type
_entity.pdbx_description
1 polymer ?
#
loop_
_entity_poly.entity_id
_entity_poly.type
_entity_poly.pdbx_seq_one_letter_code
_entity_poly.pdbx_strand_id
1 'polypeptide(L)'
;MKGKINFLLLLLGLLVAPFYSSSQEQQLAGYWQMIVDGKPGEGSLFYRFDFKNDSIVAVTKQAGNNNFTETKKWMLVNNNIVITGNPDDKITEVESGTFVLGDNEIHYANNGYTGVLKPHSVAFSWMHLILALLGLMILNEVFRRNRYALWTFFVLLPLVLTFTVWINQGVTYWFKWVKLYSVVFAVIWFGLIRFTSIHKYNWVKLIAALFLAVNIAEAVTQDFSMGFLPNIMNGVAGVLNIITLFYGWKKIGPDDSKERDMVWPDMTTFWIIAYDIWNIVYVYLNFPGSTSIQFIVLTSATLPALFIKKGTWLQARAFTLATWFMYYFTFPRFTEQTELLVPRNQELMITVAAISLIANVIYLFIFINKVRKKEQ
;
A
#
# COMPACT_ATOMS: atom_id res chain seq x y z
N MET A 1 -13.23 -37.41 39.62
CA MET A 1 -13.08 -38.24 38.41
C MET A 1 -14.35 -38.10 37.58
N LYS A 2 -14.20 -37.75 36.29
CA LYS A 2 -15.19 -37.79 35.19
C LYS A 2 -16.47 -36.96 35.35
N GLY A 3 -16.47 -35.80 34.68
CA GLY A 3 -17.69 -35.07 34.37
C GLY A 3 -17.42 -33.65 33.88
N LYS A 4 -16.93 -33.50 32.65
CA LYS A 4 -16.97 -32.26 31.80
C LYS A 4 -16.11 -32.40 30.54
N ILE A 5 -16.29 -33.50 29.79
CA ILE A 5 -15.81 -33.61 28.41
C ILE A 5 -16.96 -34.23 27.64
N ASN A 6 -17.90 -33.40 27.16
CA ASN A 6 -18.93 -33.80 26.19
C ASN A 6 -19.71 -32.60 25.63
N PHE A 7 -19.02 -31.49 25.37
CA PHE A 7 -19.59 -30.40 24.57
C PHE A 7 -18.63 -29.84 23.51
N LEU A 8 -17.32 -30.10 23.64
CA LEU A 8 -16.31 -29.67 22.67
C LEU A 8 -16.14 -30.63 21.47
N LEU A 9 -16.74 -31.82 21.51
CA LEU A 9 -16.61 -32.85 20.46
C LEU A 9 -17.78 -32.87 19.47
N LEU A 10 -18.86 -32.10 19.72
CA LEU A 10 -20.01 -32.03 18.80
C LEU A 10 -19.90 -30.91 17.75
N LEU A 11 -18.87 -30.06 17.82
CA LEU A 11 -18.61 -28.97 16.87
C LEU A 11 -17.47 -29.27 15.88
N LEU A 12 -16.87 -30.46 15.97
CA LEU A 12 -15.79 -30.94 15.08
C LEU A 12 -16.25 -32.03 14.09
N GLY A 13 -17.56 -32.31 14.03
CA GLY A 13 -18.15 -33.40 13.23
C GLY A 13 -18.87 -32.97 11.94
N LEU A 14 -18.72 -31.73 11.48
CA LEU A 14 -19.26 -31.26 10.20
C LEU A 14 -18.15 -30.58 9.42
N LEU A 15 -17.30 -31.38 8.77
CA LEU A 15 -16.51 -31.07 7.57
C LEU A 15 -15.58 -32.26 7.27
N VAL A 16 -16.15 -33.45 7.11
CA VAL A 16 -15.53 -34.46 6.25
C VAL A 16 -16.35 -34.43 4.97
N ALA A 17 -16.04 -33.46 4.11
CA ALA A 17 -16.46 -33.54 2.73
C ALA A 17 -15.80 -34.80 2.14
N PRO A 18 -16.52 -35.61 1.33
CA PRO A 18 -15.89 -36.71 0.62
C PRO A 18 -14.72 -36.14 -0.19
N PHE A 19 -13.54 -36.76 -0.08
CA PHE A 19 -12.42 -36.55 -0.99
C PHE A 19 -12.87 -36.98 -2.40
N TYR A 20 -13.53 -36.08 -3.11
CA TYR A 20 -13.57 -36.12 -4.55
C TYR A 20 -12.18 -35.67 -5.02
N SER A 21 -11.52 -36.50 -5.82
CA SER A 21 -10.41 -36.04 -6.65
C SER A 21 -10.98 -35.01 -7.64
N SER A 22 -11.01 -33.73 -7.24
CA SER A 22 -11.29 -32.66 -8.19
C SER A 22 -10.26 -32.75 -9.29
N SER A 23 -10.68 -32.66 -10.55
CA SER A 23 -9.73 -32.51 -11.65
C SER A 23 -8.84 -31.29 -11.37
N GLN A 24 -7.58 -31.31 -11.81
CA GLN A 24 -6.69 -30.13 -11.65
C GLN A 24 -7.32 -28.85 -12.26
N GLU A 25 -8.20 -29.00 -13.25
CA GLU A 25 -8.99 -27.89 -13.80
C GLU A 25 -10.02 -27.31 -12.82
N GLN A 26 -10.68 -28.14 -12.01
CA GLN A 26 -11.56 -27.65 -10.93
C GLN A 26 -10.79 -26.93 -9.83
N GLN A 27 -9.53 -27.27 -9.61
CA GLN A 27 -8.65 -26.58 -8.66
C GLN A 27 -8.20 -25.20 -9.17
N LEU A 28 -8.14 -25.02 -10.49
CA LEU A 28 -7.79 -23.76 -11.13
C LEU A 28 -8.94 -22.75 -11.22
N ALA A 29 -10.19 -23.22 -11.15
CA ALA A 29 -11.36 -22.38 -11.31
C ALA A 29 -11.39 -21.20 -10.30
N GLY A 30 -11.72 -20.02 -10.81
CA GLY A 30 -11.86 -18.79 -10.02
C GLY A 30 -10.76 -17.76 -10.25
N TYR A 31 -10.67 -16.81 -9.32
CA TYR A 31 -9.76 -15.68 -9.45
C TYR A 31 -8.37 -16.00 -8.95
N TRP A 32 -7.38 -15.61 -9.74
CA TRP A 32 -5.97 -15.63 -9.40
C TRP A 32 -5.38 -14.26 -9.70
N GLN A 33 -4.46 -13.78 -8.87
CA GLN A 33 -3.81 -12.49 -9.13
C GLN A 33 -2.34 -12.49 -8.76
N MET A 34 -1.60 -11.62 -9.44
CA MET A 34 -0.21 -11.33 -9.14
C MET A 34 0.08 -9.85 -9.33
N ILE A 35 1.07 -9.38 -8.58
CA ILE A 35 1.65 -8.05 -8.75
C ILE A 35 3.10 -8.25 -9.17
N VAL A 36 3.47 -7.52 -10.21
CA VAL A 36 4.81 -7.53 -10.77
C VAL A 36 5.38 -6.13 -10.64
N ASP A 37 6.56 -6.01 -10.04
CA ASP A 37 7.29 -4.74 -10.02
C ASP A 37 7.78 -4.45 -11.45
N GLY A 38 7.36 -3.33 -12.03
CA GLY A 38 7.83 -2.88 -13.33
C GLY A 38 9.27 -2.38 -13.27
N LYS A 39 9.87 -2.18 -14.43
CA LYS A 39 11.18 -1.53 -14.54
C LYS A 39 11.05 -0.05 -14.15
N PRO A 40 12.16 0.65 -13.84
CA PRO A 40 12.11 2.08 -13.57
C PRO A 40 11.36 2.84 -14.68
N GLY A 41 10.34 3.62 -14.30
CA GLY A 41 9.47 4.35 -15.23
C GLY A 41 8.19 3.63 -15.68
N GLU A 42 7.97 2.37 -15.27
CA GLU A 42 6.77 1.60 -15.65
C GLU A 42 5.70 1.51 -14.54
N GLY A 43 6.07 1.80 -13.29
CA GLY A 43 5.21 1.55 -12.12
C GLY A 43 5.12 0.07 -11.77
N SER A 44 4.03 -0.37 -11.13
CA SER A 44 3.74 -1.82 -10.96
C SER A 44 2.72 -2.30 -11.98
N LEU A 45 2.87 -3.54 -12.42
CA LEU A 45 1.87 -4.23 -13.23
C LEU A 45 1.00 -5.11 -12.33
N PHE A 46 -0.32 -4.98 -12.47
CA PHE A 46 -1.29 -5.85 -11.81
C PHE A 46 -1.93 -6.76 -12.84
N TYR A 47 -1.96 -8.06 -12.55
CA TYR A 47 -2.63 -9.06 -13.36
C TYR A 47 -3.66 -9.81 -12.53
N ARG A 48 -4.84 -10.03 -13.11
CA ARG A 48 -5.87 -10.91 -12.58
C ARG A 48 -6.38 -11.85 -13.66
N PHE A 49 -6.50 -13.12 -13.31
CA PHE A 49 -6.96 -14.20 -14.16
C PHE A 49 -8.23 -14.76 -13.53
N ASP A 50 -9.29 -14.86 -14.31
CA ASP A 50 -10.54 -15.52 -13.93
C ASP A 50 -10.67 -16.79 -14.78
N PHE A 51 -10.20 -17.90 -14.23
CA PHE A 51 -10.25 -19.20 -14.91
C PHE A 51 -11.66 -19.79 -14.78
N LYS A 52 -12.29 -20.02 -15.92
CA LYS A 52 -13.61 -20.63 -16.03
C LYS A 52 -13.47 -22.10 -16.43
N ASN A 53 -14.47 -22.90 -16.06
CA ASN A 53 -14.50 -24.34 -16.32
C ASN A 53 -14.51 -24.71 -17.82
N ASP A 54 -14.83 -23.76 -18.71
CA ASP A 54 -15.00 -24.01 -20.14
C ASP A 54 -13.70 -23.78 -20.96
N SER A 55 -12.52 -23.96 -20.36
CA SER A 55 -11.22 -23.63 -21.00
C SER A 55 -11.09 -22.15 -21.41
N ILE A 56 -11.86 -21.27 -20.75
CA ILE A 56 -11.85 -19.82 -20.96
C ILE A 56 -11.21 -19.16 -19.75
N VAL A 57 -10.36 -18.15 -19.99
CA VAL A 57 -9.78 -17.32 -18.95
C VAL A 57 -9.98 -15.84 -19.29
N ALA A 58 -10.56 -15.07 -18.37
CA ALA A 58 -10.55 -13.61 -18.51
C ALA A 58 -9.27 -13.07 -17.85
N VAL A 59 -8.47 -12.35 -18.63
CA VAL A 59 -7.20 -11.76 -18.19
C VAL A 59 -7.37 -10.26 -18.10
N THR A 60 -7.24 -9.72 -16.89
CA THR A 60 -7.21 -8.28 -16.63
C THR A 60 -5.78 -7.84 -16.38
N LYS A 61 -5.34 -6.80 -17.08
CA LYS A 61 -4.05 -6.13 -16.87
C LYS A 61 -4.27 -4.66 -16.55
N GLN A 62 -3.61 -4.17 -15.52
CA GLN A 62 -3.51 -2.74 -15.20
C GLN A 62 -2.04 -2.33 -15.04
N ALA A 63 -1.57 -1.45 -15.91
CA ALA A 63 -0.20 -0.92 -15.88
C ALA A 63 -0.13 0.43 -16.60
N GLY A 64 0.25 1.51 -15.90
CA GLY A 64 0.26 2.85 -16.46
C GLY A 64 -1.09 3.21 -17.10
N ASN A 65 -1.10 3.59 -18.39
CA ASN A 65 -2.33 3.88 -19.14
C ASN A 65 -2.97 2.63 -19.80
N ASN A 66 -2.31 1.47 -19.72
CA ASN A 66 -2.79 0.22 -20.28
C ASN A 66 -3.69 -0.51 -19.27
N ASN A 67 -5.00 -0.45 -19.50
CA ASN A 67 -6.01 -1.07 -18.65
C ASN A 67 -6.97 -1.87 -19.54
N PHE A 68 -6.74 -3.17 -19.63
CA PHE A 68 -7.47 -4.05 -20.53
C PHE A 68 -8.00 -5.28 -19.79
N THR A 69 -9.12 -5.80 -20.26
CA THR A 69 -9.64 -7.12 -19.86
C THR A 69 -10.02 -7.86 -21.12
N GLU A 70 -9.39 -9.01 -21.33
CA GLU A 70 -9.49 -9.80 -22.56
C GLU A 70 -9.87 -11.23 -22.22
N THR A 71 -10.68 -11.85 -23.06
CA THR A 71 -11.09 -13.24 -22.89
C THR A 71 -10.23 -14.11 -23.80
N LYS A 72 -9.46 -15.02 -23.19
CA LYS A 72 -8.52 -15.93 -23.85
C LYS A 72 -8.92 -17.38 -23.60
N LYS A 73 -8.30 -18.29 -24.33
CA LYS A 73 -8.40 -19.74 -24.09
C LYS A 73 -7.23 -20.22 -23.25
N TRP A 74 -7.43 -21.26 -22.44
CA TRP A 74 -6.35 -21.89 -21.70
C TRP A 74 -6.45 -23.41 -21.74
N MET A 75 -5.32 -24.09 -21.56
CA MET A 75 -5.24 -25.54 -21.39
C MET A 75 -4.17 -25.88 -20.36
N LEU A 76 -4.36 -26.99 -19.62
CA LEU A 76 -3.37 -27.53 -18.70
C LEU A 76 -2.66 -28.74 -19.34
N VAL A 77 -1.33 -28.66 -19.47
CA VAL A 77 -0.49 -29.73 -20.03
C VAL A 77 0.69 -29.99 -19.10
N ASN A 78 0.71 -31.14 -18.42
CA ASN A 78 1.79 -31.52 -17.50
C ASN A 78 2.11 -30.41 -16.47
N ASN A 79 1.10 -29.93 -15.74
CA ASN A 79 1.17 -28.79 -14.81
C ASN A 79 1.52 -27.43 -15.46
N ASN A 80 1.69 -27.33 -16.77
CA ASN A 80 1.89 -26.06 -17.44
C ASN A 80 0.57 -25.51 -17.96
N ILE A 81 0.25 -24.27 -17.62
CA ILE A 81 -0.93 -23.57 -18.13
C ILE A 81 -0.49 -22.84 -19.41
N VAL A 82 -1.10 -23.20 -20.52
CA VAL A 82 -0.87 -22.56 -21.83
C VAL A 82 -2.07 -21.68 -22.12
N ILE A 83 -1.83 -20.37 -22.31
CA ILE A 83 -2.85 -19.39 -22.66
C ILE A 83 -2.72 -19.03 -24.14
N THR A 84 -3.83 -19.03 -24.86
CA THR A 84 -3.89 -18.66 -26.29
C THR A 84 -4.85 -17.50 -26.46
N GLY A 85 -4.36 -16.38 -26.99
CA GLY A 85 -5.16 -15.20 -27.30
C GLY A 85 -5.72 -15.19 -28.72
N ASN A 86 -6.39 -14.10 -29.04
CA ASN A 86 -6.85 -13.77 -30.39
C ASN A 86 -5.88 -12.78 -31.06
N PRO A 87 -5.90 -12.67 -32.42
CA PRO A 87 -4.97 -11.80 -33.14
C PRO A 87 -4.96 -10.32 -32.73
N ASP A 88 -6.09 -9.80 -32.24
CA ASP A 88 -6.26 -8.38 -31.86
C ASP A 88 -6.05 -8.11 -30.35
N ASP A 89 -5.67 -9.13 -29.58
CA ASP A 89 -5.46 -9.00 -28.15
C ASP A 89 -4.23 -8.12 -27.85
N LYS A 90 -4.35 -7.27 -26.82
CA LYS A 90 -3.29 -6.36 -26.36
C LYS A 90 -2.46 -6.95 -25.23
N ILE A 91 -2.97 -7.94 -24.52
CA ILE A 91 -2.25 -8.66 -23.46
C ILE A 91 -1.58 -9.89 -24.08
N THR A 92 -0.52 -9.69 -24.85
CA THR A 92 0.17 -10.78 -25.57
C THR A 92 1.29 -11.43 -24.76
N GLU A 93 1.80 -10.74 -23.73
CA GLU A 93 2.91 -11.26 -22.94
C GLU A 93 2.58 -12.52 -22.12
N VAL A 94 1.29 -12.79 -21.87
CA VAL A 94 0.84 -13.99 -21.18
C VAL A 94 0.80 -15.22 -22.09
N GLU A 95 0.88 -15.04 -23.42
CA GLU A 95 0.86 -16.15 -24.38
C GLU A 95 2.26 -16.76 -24.58
N SER A 96 3.29 -15.93 -24.39
CA SER A 96 4.71 -16.35 -24.44
C SER A 96 5.29 -16.67 -23.06
N GLY A 97 4.51 -16.48 -21.99
CA GLY A 97 4.94 -16.75 -20.61
C GLY A 97 4.78 -18.22 -20.22
N THR A 98 5.64 -18.67 -19.31
CA THR A 98 5.53 -19.99 -18.68
C THR A 98 4.72 -19.86 -17.40
N PHE A 99 3.64 -20.63 -17.29
CA PHE A 99 2.83 -20.74 -16.07
C PHE A 99 2.92 -22.17 -15.55
N VAL A 100 3.52 -22.35 -14.37
CA VAL A 100 3.68 -23.68 -13.74
C VAL A 100 2.79 -23.76 -12.51
N LEU A 101 1.83 -24.69 -12.54
CA LEU A 101 0.90 -24.95 -11.45
C LEU A 101 1.61 -25.73 -10.33
N GLY A 102 1.67 -25.11 -9.15
CA GLY A 102 2.01 -25.76 -7.88
C GLY A 102 0.77 -26.02 -7.03
N ASP A 103 0.95 -26.38 -5.76
CA ASP A 103 -0.14 -26.82 -4.88
C ASP A 103 -1.17 -25.71 -4.59
N ASN A 104 -0.71 -24.47 -4.36
CA ASN A 104 -1.53 -23.31 -4.00
C ASN A 104 -0.98 -21.99 -4.61
N GLU A 105 -0.21 -22.12 -5.69
CA GLU A 105 0.34 -20.99 -6.44
C GLU A 105 0.65 -21.36 -7.87
N ILE A 106 0.73 -20.36 -8.73
CA ILE A 106 1.16 -20.52 -10.12
C ILE A 106 2.40 -19.65 -10.30
N HIS A 107 3.51 -20.29 -10.67
CA HIS A 107 4.74 -19.56 -10.98
C HIS A 107 4.66 -19.04 -12.41
N TYR A 108 4.80 -17.73 -12.56
CA TYR A 108 4.83 -17.07 -13.85
C TYR A 108 6.24 -16.56 -14.15
N ALA A 109 6.71 -16.79 -15.36
CA ALA A 109 7.91 -16.19 -15.88
C ALA A 109 7.76 -15.88 -17.37
N ASN A 110 8.32 -14.75 -17.80
CA ASN A 110 8.51 -14.43 -19.21
C ASN A 110 9.90 -13.78 -19.41
N ASN A 111 10.22 -13.36 -20.63
CA ASN A 111 11.52 -12.76 -20.99
C ASN A 111 11.87 -11.45 -20.24
N GLY A 112 11.03 -10.95 -19.33
CA GLY A 112 11.30 -9.72 -18.58
C GLY A 112 10.86 -9.72 -17.11
N TYR A 113 9.88 -10.54 -16.72
CA TYR A 113 9.28 -10.50 -15.40
C TYR A 113 9.04 -11.90 -14.85
N THR A 114 9.11 -12.01 -13.53
CA THR A 114 8.69 -13.19 -12.78
C THR A 114 7.61 -12.79 -11.78
N GLY A 115 6.69 -13.71 -11.52
CA GLY A 115 5.55 -13.46 -10.65
C GLY A 115 5.05 -14.76 -10.04
N VAL A 116 4.26 -14.62 -8.98
CA VAL A 116 3.58 -15.75 -8.35
C VAL A 116 2.11 -15.38 -8.25
N LEU A 117 1.25 -16.13 -8.92
CA LEU A 117 -0.19 -15.94 -8.81
C LEU A 117 -0.68 -16.67 -7.56
N LYS A 118 -1.54 -15.99 -6.81
CA LYS A 118 -2.24 -16.55 -5.65
C LYS A 118 -3.75 -16.52 -5.86
N PRO A 119 -4.48 -17.51 -5.31
CA PRO A 119 -5.93 -17.54 -5.41
C PRO A 119 -6.55 -16.36 -4.67
N HIS A 120 -7.45 -15.63 -5.33
CA HIS A 120 -8.04 -14.40 -4.82
C HIS A 120 -9.50 -14.62 -4.41
N SER A 121 -9.87 -14.07 -3.25
CA SER A 121 -11.24 -14.05 -2.76
C SER A 121 -11.62 -12.63 -2.34
N VAL A 122 -12.64 -12.07 -2.98
CA VAL A 122 -13.12 -10.72 -2.70
C VAL A 122 -13.57 -10.56 -1.25
N ALA A 123 -14.28 -11.55 -0.70
CA ALA A 123 -14.73 -11.53 0.68
C ALA A 123 -13.55 -11.55 1.67
N PHE A 124 -12.55 -12.38 1.39
CA PHE A 124 -11.34 -12.47 2.20
C PHE A 124 -10.53 -11.17 2.17
N SER A 125 -10.42 -10.54 0.99
CA SER A 125 -9.79 -9.23 0.80
C SER A 125 -10.47 -8.13 1.60
N TRP A 126 -11.81 -8.03 1.57
CA TRP A 126 -12.53 -7.04 2.37
C TRP A 126 -12.32 -7.24 3.88
N MET A 127 -12.36 -8.49 4.33
CA MET A 127 -12.06 -8.82 5.72
C MET A 127 -10.64 -8.39 6.10
N HIS A 128 -9.65 -8.68 5.24
CA HIS A 128 -8.28 -8.26 5.46
C HIS A 128 -8.14 -6.73 5.52
N LEU A 129 -8.76 -5.97 4.60
CA LEU A 129 -8.69 -4.51 4.62
C LEU A 129 -9.25 -3.90 5.90
N ILE A 130 -10.38 -4.41 6.40
CA ILE A 130 -10.99 -3.96 7.67
C ILE A 130 -10.06 -4.29 8.84
N LEU A 131 -9.53 -5.52 8.90
CA LEU A 131 -8.60 -5.93 9.95
C LEU A 131 -7.30 -5.14 9.90
N ALA A 132 -6.77 -4.85 8.72
CA ALA A 132 -5.59 -4.02 8.52
C ALA A 132 -5.85 -2.59 9.02
N LEU A 133 -7.01 -1.99 8.70
CA LEU A 133 -7.39 -0.66 9.18
C LEU A 133 -7.40 -0.60 10.72
N LEU A 134 -8.14 -1.52 11.34
CA LEU A 134 -8.28 -1.60 12.79
C LEU A 134 -6.94 -1.91 13.46
N GLY A 135 -6.19 -2.86 12.92
CA GLY A 135 -4.87 -3.25 13.43
C GLY A 135 -3.87 -2.11 13.40
N LEU A 136 -3.78 -1.37 12.28
CA LEU A 136 -2.90 -0.22 12.15
C LEU A 136 -3.30 0.91 13.11
N MET A 137 -4.60 1.18 13.29
CA MET A 137 -5.08 2.20 14.24
C MET A 137 -4.79 1.80 15.69
N ILE A 138 -4.99 0.53 16.06
CA ILE A 138 -4.70 0.00 17.39
C ILE A 138 -3.19 0.08 17.66
N LEU A 139 -2.36 -0.39 16.73
CA LEU A 139 -0.91 -0.34 16.87
C LEU A 139 -0.40 1.10 16.97
N ASN A 140 -0.92 2.01 16.15
CA ASN A 140 -0.63 3.44 16.27
C ASN A 140 -0.91 3.96 17.70
N GLU A 141 -2.04 3.59 18.29
CA GLU A 141 -2.38 3.99 19.66
C GLU A 141 -1.49 3.31 20.72
N VAL A 142 -1.08 2.05 20.51
CA VAL A 142 -0.13 1.34 21.38
C VAL A 142 1.23 2.05 21.38
N PHE A 143 1.76 2.39 20.20
CA PHE A 143 3.03 3.13 20.07
C PHE A 143 2.92 4.56 20.60
N ARG A 144 1.72 5.15 20.53
CA ARG A 144 1.41 6.43 21.16
C ARG A 144 1.47 6.34 22.68
N ARG A 145 0.98 5.27 23.31
CA ARG A 145 0.92 5.19 24.78
C ARG A 145 2.16 4.55 25.44
N ASN A 146 2.92 3.75 24.69
CA ASN A 146 4.00 2.97 25.25
C ASN A 146 5.31 3.18 24.48
N ARG A 147 6.24 3.94 25.08
CA ARG A 147 7.58 4.17 24.52
C ARG A 147 8.37 2.89 24.28
N TYR A 148 8.21 1.87 25.13
CA TYR A 148 8.92 0.61 24.96
C TYR A 148 8.37 -0.17 23.77
N ALA A 149 7.04 -0.15 23.57
CA ALA A 149 6.43 -0.73 22.38
C ALA A 149 6.96 -0.06 21.10
N LEU A 150 7.07 1.28 21.08
CA LEU A 150 7.63 2.02 19.94
C LEU A 150 9.08 1.57 19.64
N TRP A 151 9.97 1.58 20.64
CA TRP A 151 11.38 1.24 20.42
C TRP A 151 11.60 -0.23 20.09
N THR A 152 10.90 -1.14 20.78
CA THR A 152 11.00 -2.58 20.48
C THR A 152 10.46 -2.89 19.09
N PHE A 153 9.32 -2.29 18.71
CA PHE A 153 8.69 -2.57 17.43
C PHE A 153 9.43 -1.93 16.24
N PHE A 154 9.95 -0.71 16.34
CA PHE A 154 10.58 -0.04 15.19
C PHE A 154 12.11 -0.10 15.16
N VAL A 155 12.77 -0.60 16.22
CA VAL A 155 14.23 -0.79 16.23
C VAL A 155 14.57 -2.27 16.35
N LEU A 156 14.22 -2.89 17.48
CA LEU A 156 14.64 -4.26 17.75
C LEU A 156 14.02 -5.26 16.75
N LEU A 157 12.72 -5.15 16.49
CA LEU A 157 12.01 -6.10 15.66
C LEU A 157 12.50 -6.07 14.19
N PRO A 158 12.65 -4.92 13.49
CA PRO A 158 13.25 -4.87 12.17
C PRO A 158 14.66 -5.45 12.14
N LEU A 159 15.51 -5.16 13.13
CA LEU A 159 16.86 -5.72 13.17
C LEU A 159 16.83 -7.25 13.21
N VAL A 160 15.95 -7.86 14.00
CA VAL A 160 15.80 -9.32 14.06
C VAL A 160 15.19 -9.85 12.76
N LEU A 161 14.04 -9.32 12.35
CA LEU A 161 13.27 -9.83 11.19
C LEU A 161 14.03 -9.69 9.89
N THR A 162 14.91 -8.69 9.75
CA THR A 162 15.78 -8.54 8.57
C THR A 162 16.58 -9.82 8.33
N PHE A 163 17.28 -10.31 9.36
CA PHE A 163 18.18 -11.45 9.22
C PHE A 163 17.49 -12.81 9.37
N THR A 164 16.33 -12.87 10.02
CA THR A 164 15.64 -14.16 10.25
C THR A 164 14.52 -14.44 9.26
N VAL A 165 13.78 -13.42 8.82
CA VAL A 165 12.57 -13.59 8.00
C VAL A 165 12.73 -12.93 6.63
N TRP A 166 12.94 -11.61 6.58
CA TRP A 166 12.75 -10.81 5.36
C TRP A 166 13.70 -11.16 4.22
N ILE A 167 14.96 -11.50 4.51
CA ILE A 167 15.92 -11.98 3.48
C ILE A 167 15.40 -13.25 2.78
N ASN A 168 14.60 -14.07 3.46
CA ASN A 168 14.07 -15.33 2.94
C ASN A 168 12.67 -15.21 2.32
N GLN A 169 12.02 -14.03 2.36
CA GLN A 169 10.65 -13.84 1.85
C GLN A 169 10.58 -13.54 0.34
N GLY A 170 11.73 -13.53 -0.35
CA GLY A 170 11.77 -13.33 -1.80
C GLY A 170 11.44 -11.90 -2.26
N VAL A 171 11.57 -10.90 -1.38
CA VAL A 171 11.45 -9.48 -1.75
C VAL A 171 12.76 -9.02 -2.38
N THR A 172 12.85 -9.12 -3.71
CA THR A 172 14.09 -8.86 -4.46
C THR A 172 14.25 -7.41 -4.90
N TYR A 173 13.16 -6.63 -4.96
CA TYR A 173 13.22 -5.25 -5.44
C TYR A 173 13.82 -4.30 -4.39
N TRP A 174 15.04 -3.81 -4.64
CA TRP A 174 15.81 -2.99 -3.69
C TRP A 174 15.08 -1.72 -3.22
N PHE A 175 14.24 -1.13 -4.09
CA PHE A 175 13.50 0.09 -3.75
C PHE A 175 12.49 -0.15 -2.61
N LYS A 176 11.90 -1.36 -2.52
CA LYS A 176 11.04 -1.73 -1.38
C LYS A 176 11.83 -1.71 -0.07
N TRP A 177 13.08 -2.16 -0.08
CA TRP A 177 13.96 -2.14 1.10
C TRP A 177 14.31 -0.71 1.52
N VAL A 178 14.64 0.16 0.55
CA VAL A 178 14.90 1.58 0.82
C VAL A 178 13.66 2.25 1.41
N LYS A 179 12.46 1.98 0.88
CA LYS A 179 11.21 2.50 1.43
C LYS A 179 10.95 2.03 2.87
N LEU A 180 11.19 0.76 3.17
CA LEU A 180 11.03 0.21 4.53
C LEU A 180 11.93 0.94 5.53
N TYR A 181 13.23 1.03 5.25
CA TYR A 181 14.15 1.63 6.22
C TYR A 181 14.08 3.16 6.27
N SER A 182 13.71 3.83 5.18
CA SER A 182 13.50 5.28 5.21
C SER A 182 12.35 5.66 6.14
N VAL A 183 11.24 4.92 6.11
CA VAL A 183 10.11 5.17 7.02
C VAL A 183 10.43 4.73 8.46
N VAL A 184 11.12 3.61 8.66
CA VAL A 184 11.57 3.18 10.00
C VAL A 184 12.51 4.23 10.61
N PHE A 185 13.44 4.78 9.83
CA PHE A 185 14.32 5.84 10.28
C PHE A 185 13.56 7.12 10.63
N ALA A 186 12.53 7.49 9.85
CA ALA A 186 11.66 8.61 10.19
C ALA A 186 10.93 8.38 11.53
N VAL A 187 10.43 7.16 11.78
CA VAL A 187 9.80 6.81 13.06
C VAL A 187 10.77 6.94 14.24
N ILE A 188 12.01 6.46 14.08
CA ILE A 188 13.07 6.61 15.08
C ILE A 188 13.36 8.09 15.33
N TRP A 189 13.50 8.88 14.26
CA TRP A 189 13.74 10.32 14.34
C TRP A 189 12.63 11.03 15.12
N PHE A 190 11.37 10.70 14.83
CA PHE A 190 10.22 11.26 15.53
C PHE A 190 10.20 10.83 17.00
N GLY A 191 10.54 9.58 17.30
CA GLY A 191 10.75 9.10 18.67
C GLY A 191 11.81 9.90 19.42
N LEU A 192 12.92 10.26 18.76
CA LEU A 192 13.97 11.09 19.36
C LEU A 192 13.47 12.53 19.62
N ILE A 193 12.77 13.15 18.68
CA ILE A 193 12.12 14.47 18.87
C ILE A 193 11.17 14.44 20.06
N ARG A 194 10.38 13.37 20.15
CA ARG A 194 9.34 13.18 21.14
C ARG A 194 9.88 13.02 22.56
N PHE A 195 10.88 12.15 22.74
CA PHE A 195 11.31 11.70 24.07
C PHE A 195 12.60 12.36 24.57
N THR A 196 13.26 13.18 23.77
CA THR A 196 14.51 13.85 24.15
C THR A 196 14.45 15.37 23.97
N SER A 197 15.48 16.08 24.43
CA SER A 197 15.54 17.55 24.32
C SER A 197 15.98 18.05 22.94
N ILE A 198 16.24 17.17 21.96
CA ILE A 198 16.73 17.59 20.64
C ILE A 198 15.71 18.42 19.85
N HIS A 199 14.42 18.31 20.20
CA HIS A 199 13.36 19.13 19.62
C HIS A 199 13.57 20.64 19.83
N LYS A 200 14.48 21.07 20.71
CA LYS A 200 14.82 22.50 20.88
C LYS A 200 15.55 23.08 19.67
N TYR A 201 16.24 22.24 18.88
CA TYR A 201 17.01 22.69 17.74
C TYR A 201 16.15 22.76 16.48
N ASN A 202 16.15 23.91 15.80
CA ASN A 202 15.36 24.11 14.58
C ASN A 202 15.74 23.11 13.46
N TRP A 203 17.04 22.80 13.28
CA TRP A 203 17.45 21.85 12.24
C TRP A 203 16.84 20.45 12.42
N VAL A 204 16.59 20.02 13.67
CA VAL A 204 15.94 18.73 13.96
C VAL A 204 14.48 18.71 13.50
N LYS A 205 13.75 19.80 13.76
CA LYS A 205 12.37 19.98 13.31
C LYS A 205 12.27 20.07 11.79
N LEU A 206 13.24 20.73 11.17
CA LEU A 206 13.33 20.83 9.72
C LEU A 206 13.51 19.44 9.09
N ILE A 207 14.37 18.59 9.65
CA ILE A 207 14.54 17.20 9.18
C ILE A 207 13.21 16.44 9.25
N ALA A 208 12.40 16.65 10.29
CA ALA A 208 11.09 16.01 10.38
C ALA A 208 10.15 16.40 9.23
N ALA A 209 10.13 17.69 8.86
CA ALA A 209 9.39 18.16 7.69
C ALA A 209 9.99 17.62 6.37
N LEU A 210 11.32 17.51 6.29
CA LEU A 210 12.03 17.01 5.11
C LEU A 210 11.74 15.53 4.83
N PHE A 211 11.55 14.68 5.83
CA PHE A 211 11.14 13.29 5.57
C PHE A 211 9.87 13.20 4.74
N LEU A 212 8.87 14.02 5.09
CA LEU A 212 7.62 14.08 4.36
C LEU A 212 7.81 14.73 2.99
N ALA A 213 8.57 15.82 2.90
CA ALA A 213 8.84 16.50 1.64
C ALA A 213 9.58 15.60 0.63
N VAL A 214 10.58 14.83 1.08
CA VAL A 214 11.33 13.87 0.25
C VAL A 214 10.41 12.73 -0.20
N ASN A 215 9.58 12.20 0.70
CA ASN A 215 8.60 11.17 0.33
C ASN A 215 7.61 11.65 -0.75
N ILE A 216 7.17 12.92 -0.66
CA ILE A 216 6.34 13.54 -1.69
C ILE A 216 7.14 13.74 -2.98
N ALA A 217 8.39 14.22 -2.89
CA ALA A 217 9.24 14.48 -4.04
C ALA A 217 9.53 13.20 -4.84
N GLU A 218 9.84 12.08 -4.18
CA GLU A 218 10.01 10.77 -4.83
C GLU A 218 8.78 10.37 -5.66
N ALA A 219 7.59 10.58 -5.09
CA ALA A 219 6.34 10.28 -5.76
C ALA A 219 6.05 11.22 -6.93
N VAL A 220 6.35 12.52 -6.78
CA VAL A 220 6.26 13.52 -7.86
C VAL A 220 7.19 13.16 -9.02
N THR A 221 8.44 12.75 -8.74
CA THR A 221 9.38 12.30 -9.76
C THR A 221 8.86 11.07 -10.51
N GLN A 222 8.29 10.11 -9.78
CA GLN A 222 7.66 8.94 -10.40
C GLN A 222 6.48 9.33 -11.30
N ASP A 223 5.58 10.22 -10.85
CA ASP A 223 4.48 10.71 -11.68
C ASP A 223 4.98 11.36 -12.98
N PHE A 224 5.97 12.25 -12.90
CA PHE A 224 6.53 12.86 -14.10
C PHE A 224 7.25 11.85 -15.01
N SER A 225 7.86 10.81 -14.44
CA SER A 225 8.52 9.75 -15.23
C SER A 225 7.54 8.92 -16.07
N MET A 226 6.28 8.80 -15.64
CA MET A 226 5.25 8.08 -16.41
C MET A 226 4.84 8.85 -17.68
N GLY A 227 4.93 10.19 -17.66
CA GLY A 227 4.68 11.05 -18.83
C GLY A 227 3.22 11.16 -19.32
N PHE A 228 2.27 10.43 -18.73
CA PHE A 228 0.85 10.52 -19.10
C PHE A 228 0.16 11.73 -18.48
N LEU A 229 -0.82 12.30 -19.17
CA LEU A 229 -1.60 13.46 -18.71
C LEU A 229 -2.10 13.35 -17.24
N PRO A 230 -2.79 12.27 -16.80
CA PRO A 230 -3.23 12.16 -15.41
C PRO A 230 -2.05 12.15 -14.41
N ASN A 231 -0.93 11.55 -14.76
CA ASN A 231 0.27 11.56 -13.91
C ASN A 231 0.90 12.96 -13.85
N ILE A 232 0.99 13.68 -14.96
CA ILE A 232 1.50 15.05 -14.98
C ILE A 232 0.63 15.95 -14.09
N MET A 233 -0.69 15.85 -14.21
CA MET A 233 -1.64 16.60 -13.38
C MET A 233 -1.44 16.31 -11.89
N ASN A 234 -1.28 15.03 -11.52
CA ASN A 234 -1.06 14.64 -10.13
C ASN A 234 0.36 15.03 -9.63
N GLY A 235 1.38 14.97 -10.48
CA GLY A 235 2.72 15.42 -10.16
C GLY A 235 2.76 16.91 -9.83
N VAL A 236 2.05 17.76 -10.60
CA VAL A 236 1.89 19.20 -10.30
C VAL A 236 1.19 19.39 -8.96
N ALA A 237 0.13 18.63 -8.67
CA ALA A 237 -0.55 18.68 -7.38
C ALA A 237 0.40 18.34 -6.20
N GLY A 238 1.32 17.39 -6.40
CA GLY A 238 2.35 17.04 -5.41
C GLY A 238 3.37 18.15 -5.18
N VAL A 239 3.76 18.89 -6.22
CA VAL A 239 4.61 20.09 -6.07
C VAL A 239 3.91 21.15 -5.21
N LEU A 240 2.61 21.38 -5.42
CA LEU A 240 1.82 22.30 -4.60
C LEU A 240 1.74 21.84 -3.12
N ASN A 241 1.63 20.53 -2.89
CA ASN A 241 1.71 19.94 -1.56
C ASN A 241 3.04 20.29 -0.86
N ILE A 242 4.18 20.14 -1.54
CA ILE A 242 5.51 20.47 -0.98
C ILE A 242 5.62 21.96 -0.68
N ILE A 243 5.21 22.83 -1.61
CA ILE A 243 5.28 24.30 -1.43
C ILE A 243 4.53 24.73 -0.18
N THR A 244 3.38 24.13 0.07
CA THR A 244 2.51 24.50 1.19
C THR A 244 2.80 23.74 2.50
N LEU A 245 3.59 22.65 2.44
CA LEU A 245 3.93 21.80 3.58
C LEU A 245 4.73 22.53 4.66
N PHE A 246 5.72 23.36 4.27
CA PHE A 246 6.67 23.95 5.22
C PHE A 246 6.05 25.02 6.14
N TYR A 247 4.74 25.26 6.08
CA TYR A 247 4.09 26.19 7.00
C TYR A 247 4.24 25.76 8.47
N GLY A 248 4.86 26.60 9.28
CA GLY A 248 4.92 26.39 10.72
C GLY A 248 5.77 25.20 11.18
N TRP A 249 6.69 24.69 10.34
CA TRP A 249 7.56 23.55 10.68
C TRP A 249 8.37 23.77 11.98
N LYS A 250 8.68 25.03 12.33
CA LYS A 250 9.37 25.38 13.58
C LYS A 250 8.57 25.03 14.85
N LYS A 251 7.27 24.79 14.73
CA LYS A 251 6.39 24.38 15.84
C LYS A 251 6.32 22.85 16.02
N ILE A 252 6.99 22.07 15.18
CA ILE A 252 7.10 20.63 15.38
C ILE A 252 7.79 20.36 16.72
N GLY A 253 7.19 19.52 17.55
CA GLY A 253 7.75 19.17 18.85
C GLY A 253 6.79 18.33 19.68
N PRO A 254 7.24 17.86 20.86
CA PRO A 254 6.39 17.18 21.80
C PRO A 254 5.35 18.14 22.40
N ASP A 255 4.14 17.67 22.61
CA ASP A 255 3.12 18.39 23.37
C ASP A 255 3.28 18.23 24.89
N ASP A 256 2.41 18.92 25.64
CA ASP A 256 2.43 18.90 27.12
C ASP A 256 1.56 17.78 27.72
N SER A 257 1.04 16.87 26.88
CA SER A 257 0.29 15.73 27.38
C SER A 257 1.20 14.71 28.07
N LYS A 258 0.59 13.79 28.85
CA LYS A 258 1.30 12.66 29.47
C LYS A 258 2.14 11.86 28.46
N GLU A 259 1.59 11.68 27.26
CA GLU A 259 2.25 10.89 26.21
C GLU A 259 3.34 11.70 25.48
N ARG A 260 3.40 13.02 25.65
CA ARG A 260 4.39 13.89 24.98
C ARG A 260 4.38 13.72 23.46
N ASP A 261 3.20 13.65 22.84
CA ASP A 261 3.05 13.32 21.42
C ASP A 261 3.76 14.33 20.52
N MET A 262 4.44 13.85 19.46
CA MET A 262 5.02 14.75 18.47
C MET A 262 3.91 15.33 17.61
N VAL A 263 3.70 16.65 17.74
CA VAL A 263 2.66 17.37 17.02
C VAL A 263 3.25 18.36 16.02
N TRP A 264 2.52 18.59 14.94
CA TRP A 264 2.72 19.72 14.03
C TRP A 264 1.43 20.57 14.01
N PRO A 265 1.30 21.56 14.91
CA PRO A 265 0.03 22.28 15.11
C PRO A 265 -0.43 23.07 13.87
N ASP A 266 0.52 23.57 13.08
CA ASP A 266 0.25 24.38 11.89
C ASP A 266 -0.07 23.54 10.63
N MET A 267 0.07 22.21 10.69
CA MET A 267 -0.37 21.30 9.65
C MET A 267 -1.90 21.16 9.73
N THR A 268 -2.60 21.85 8.83
CA THR A 268 -4.05 21.96 8.89
C THR A 268 -4.75 20.69 8.40
N THR A 269 -5.97 20.45 8.89
CA THR A 269 -6.83 19.36 8.37
C THR A 269 -7.06 19.46 6.87
N PHE A 270 -7.20 20.67 6.32
CA PHE A 270 -7.36 20.87 4.88
C PHE A 270 -6.11 20.46 4.09
N TRP A 271 -4.91 20.70 4.63
CA TRP A 271 -3.67 20.21 4.02
C TRP A 271 -3.63 18.69 4.03
N ILE A 272 -3.96 18.06 5.17
CA ILE A 272 -3.99 16.60 5.32
C ILE A 272 -4.94 15.99 4.28
N ILE A 273 -6.15 16.54 4.10
CA ILE A 273 -7.11 16.04 3.12
C ILE A 273 -6.58 16.21 1.68
N ALA A 274 -6.00 17.37 1.34
CA ALA A 274 -5.44 17.62 0.01
C ALA A 274 -4.23 16.70 -0.29
N TYR A 275 -3.40 16.44 0.72
CA TYR A 275 -2.32 15.47 0.67
C TYR A 275 -2.86 14.05 0.50
N ASP A 276 -3.88 13.66 1.26
CA ASP A 276 -4.41 12.30 1.24
C ASP A 276 -5.02 11.97 -0.12
N ILE A 277 -5.81 12.90 -0.69
CA ILE A 277 -6.35 12.79 -2.05
C ILE A 277 -5.20 12.64 -3.06
N TRP A 278 -4.18 13.49 -2.96
CA TRP A 278 -3.02 13.41 -3.85
C TRP A 278 -2.26 12.08 -3.73
N ASN A 279 -2.06 11.59 -2.50
CA ASN A 279 -1.31 10.37 -2.23
C ASN A 279 -2.02 9.13 -2.76
N ILE A 280 -3.34 9.02 -2.55
CA ILE A 280 -4.09 7.88 -3.09
C ILE A 280 -4.16 7.92 -4.61
N VAL A 281 -4.29 9.10 -5.23
CA VAL A 281 -4.26 9.24 -6.69
C VAL A 281 -2.89 8.84 -7.24
N TYR A 282 -1.80 9.23 -6.58
CA TYR A 282 -0.45 8.78 -6.95
C TYR A 282 -0.35 7.25 -6.97
N VAL A 283 -0.80 6.58 -5.91
CA VAL A 283 -0.77 5.11 -5.84
C VAL A 283 -1.69 4.50 -6.91
N TYR A 284 -2.89 5.03 -7.09
CA TYR A 284 -3.84 4.56 -8.10
C TYR A 284 -3.28 4.62 -9.54
N LEU A 285 -2.54 5.69 -9.87
CA LEU A 285 -1.97 5.86 -11.21
C LEU A 285 -0.73 4.99 -11.43
N ASN A 286 0.16 4.89 -10.43
CA ASN A 286 1.48 4.25 -10.57
C ASN A 286 1.55 2.81 -10.06
N PHE A 287 0.73 2.47 -9.07
CA PHE A 287 0.76 1.19 -8.36
C PHE A 287 -0.66 0.59 -8.21
N PRO A 288 -1.33 0.22 -9.33
CA PRO A 288 -2.71 -0.30 -9.29
C PRO A 288 -2.90 -1.42 -8.28
N GLY A 289 -1.95 -2.36 -8.25
CA GLY A 289 -1.92 -3.50 -7.33
C GLY A 289 -1.59 -3.18 -5.88
N SER A 290 -1.64 -1.93 -5.46
CA SER A 290 -1.50 -1.56 -4.05
C SER A 290 -2.51 -0.49 -3.62
N THR A 291 -3.42 -0.10 -4.50
CA THR A 291 -4.30 1.05 -4.29
C THR A 291 -5.24 0.84 -3.10
N SER A 292 -5.91 -0.31 -3.03
CA SER A 292 -6.92 -0.60 -2.01
C SER A 292 -6.30 -0.66 -0.62
N ILE A 293 -5.13 -1.30 -0.51
CA ILE A 293 -4.39 -1.40 0.74
C ILE A 293 -3.81 -0.03 1.14
N GLN A 294 -3.20 0.71 0.22
CA GLN A 294 -2.62 2.03 0.56
C GLN A 294 -3.69 3.04 0.98
N PHE A 295 -4.91 2.94 0.46
CA PHE A 295 -6.05 3.70 0.96
C PHE A 295 -6.31 3.43 2.45
N ILE A 296 -6.24 2.17 2.87
CA ILE A 296 -6.37 1.78 4.28
C ILE A 296 -5.20 2.29 5.11
N VAL A 297 -3.96 2.13 4.64
CA VAL A 297 -2.77 2.63 5.36
C VAL A 297 -2.87 4.14 5.60
N LEU A 298 -3.29 4.90 4.59
CA LEU A 298 -3.47 6.35 4.69
C LEU A 298 -4.59 6.71 5.67
N THR A 299 -5.74 6.06 5.53
CA THR A 299 -6.92 6.30 6.39
C THR A 299 -6.62 5.94 7.85
N SER A 300 -5.82 4.90 8.09
CA SER A 300 -5.39 4.49 9.44
C SER A 300 -4.54 5.54 10.16
N ALA A 301 -3.88 6.44 9.42
CA ALA A 301 -3.16 7.60 9.97
C ALA A 301 -4.09 8.80 10.15
N THR A 302 -4.97 9.04 9.18
CA THR A 302 -5.82 10.22 9.13
C THR A 302 -6.95 10.17 10.15
N LEU A 303 -7.62 9.02 10.34
CA LEU A 303 -8.70 8.91 11.32
C LEU A 303 -8.24 9.23 12.76
N PRO A 304 -7.14 8.66 13.30
CA PRO A 304 -6.61 9.06 14.59
C PRO A 304 -6.25 10.55 14.67
N ALA A 305 -5.66 11.11 13.61
CA ALA A 305 -5.26 12.51 13.61
C ALA A 305 -6.45 13.48 13.61
N LEU A 306 -7.58 13.09 13.01
CA LEU A 306 -8.81 13.90 12.98
C LEU A 306 -9.65 13.74 14.24
N PHE A 307 -9.82 12.51 14.74
CA PHE A 307 -10.81 12.19 15.76
C PHE A 307 -10.22 11.88 17.15
N ILE A 308 -8.97 11.44 17.24
CA ILE A 308 -8.34 11.08 18.53
C ILE A 308 -7.45 12.23 19.02
N LYS A 309 -6.46 12.66 18.22
CA LYS A 309 -5.54 13.71 18.63
C LYS A 309 -5.05 14.56 17.47
N LYS A 310 -5.55 15.80 17.39
CA LYS A 310 -5.18 16.78 16.38
C LYS A 310 -3.69 17.11 16.41
N GLY A 311 -3.09 17.29 15.23
CA GLY A 311 -1.68 17.63 15.06
C GLY A 311 -0.72 16.44 15.06
N THR A 312 -1.19 15.22 15.37
CA THR A 312 -0.34 14.01 15.40
C THR A 312 -0.21 13.30 14.05
N TRP A 313 -0.78 13.87 12.98
CA TRP A 313 -0.87 13.19 11.67
C TRP A 313 0.49 12.72 11.14
N LEU A 314 1.54 13.55 11.19
CA LEU A 314 2.87 13.16 10.72
C LEU A 314 3.42 11.95 11.49
N GLN A 315 3.21 11.92 12.81
CA GLN A 315 3.60 10.80 13.66
C GLN A 315 2.80 9.54 13.30
N ALA A 316 1.47 9.66 13.22
CA ALA A 316 0.58 8.55 12.90
C ALA A 316 0.85 7.97 11.50
N ARG A 317 1.13 8.84 10.52
CA ARG A 317 1.48 8.45 9.14
C ARG A 317 2.75 7.64 9.09
N ALA A 318 3.79 8.05 9.82
CA ALA A 318 5.04 7.30 9.87
C ALA A 318 4.86 5.94 10.57
N PHE A 319 4.14 5.89 11.69
CA PHE A 319 3.91 4.63 12.42
C PHE A 319 3.13 3.62 11.57
N THR A 320 2.01 4.05 10.98
CA THR A 320 1.14 3.17 10.18
C THR A 320 1.83 2.72 8.90
N LEU A 321 2.56 3.61 8.21
CA LEU A 321 3.29 3.26 7.01
C LEU A 321 4.46 2.31 7.29
N ALA A 322 5.25 2.56 8.35
CA ALA A 322 6.33 1.65 8.76
C ALA A 322 5.79 0.28 9.16
N THR A 323 4.71 0.25 9.96
CA THR A 323 4.06 -1.01 10.35
C THR A 323 3.56 -1.77 9.14
N TRP A 324 2.95 -1.09 8.17
CA TRP A 324 2.52 -1.71 6.92
C TRP A 324 3.68 -2.31 6.13
N PHE A 325 4.78 -1.57 5.94
CA PHE A 325 5.94 -2.11 5.23
C PHE A 325 6.56 -3.31 5.97
N MET A 326 6.68 -3.25 7.29
CA MET A 326 7.15 -4.40 8.08
C MET A 326 6.23 -5.62 7.91
N TYR A 327 4.92 -5.41 7.87
CA TYR A 327 3.94 -6.47 7.63
C TYR A 327 4.04 -7.04 6.20
N TYR A 328 4.12 -6.17 5.18
CA TYR A 328 4.34 -6.57 3.79
C TYR A 328 5.60 -7.41 3.63
N PHE A 329 6.72 -7.00 4.24
CA PHE A 329 7.97 -7.74 4.18
C PHE A 329 7.92 -9.09 4.90
N THR A 330 7.02 -9.23 5.88
CA THR A 330 6.84 -10.49 6.61
C THR A 330 5.94 -11.45 5.83
N PHE A 331 4.94 -10.95 5.11
CA PHE A 331 3.96 -11.76 4.38
C PHE A 331 3.64 -11.19 2.98
N PRO A 332 4.63 -11.05 2.08
CA PRO A 332 4.44 -10.32 0.82
C PRO A 332 3.36 -10.96 -0.06
N ARG A 333 3.45 -12.28 -0.25
CA ARG A 333 2.49 -13.03 -1.08
C ARG A 333 1.07 -12.98 -0.56
N PHE A 334 0.92 -12.96 0.76
CA PHE A 334 -0.40 -12.82 1.39
C PHE A 334 -0.99 -11.44 1.10
N THR A 335 -0.20 -10.38 1.28
CA THR A 335 -0.69 -9.02 1.01
C THR A 335 -1.02 -8.79 -0.46
N GLU A 336 -0.25 -9.38 -1.37
CA GLU A 336 -0.49 -9.34 -2.81
C GLU A 336 -1.78 -10.09 -3.18
N GLN A 337 -2.09 -11.19 -2.50
CA GLN A 337 -3.31 -11.98 -2.68
C GLN A 337 -4.57 -11.25 -2.24
N THR A 338 -4.47 -10.41 -1.21
CA THR A 338 -5.61 -9.70 -0.60
C THR A 338 -5.94 -8.37 -1.27
N GLU A 339 -5.14 -7.90 -2.23
CA GLU A 339 -5.41 -6.64 -2.93
C GLU A 339 -6.74 -6.69 -3.71
N LEU A 340 -7.58 -5.65 -3.56
CA LEU A 340 -8.79 -5.48 -4.36
C LEU A 340 -8.48 -4.74 -5.65
N LEU A 341 -9.00 -5.27 -6.76
CA LEU A 341 -8.98 -4.58 -8.05
C LEU A 341 -9.78 -3.28 -7.96
N VAL A 342 -9.10 -2.15 -8.19
CA VAL A 342 -9.75 -0.84 -8.35
C VAL A 342 -10.01 -0.61 -9.84
N PRO A 343 -11.24 -0.27 -10.26
CA PRO A 343 -11.56 -0.01 -11.66
C PRO A 343 -10.70 1.12 -12.25
N ARG A 344 -10.18 0.93 -13.47
CA ARG A 344 -9.34 1.89 -14.17
C ARG A 344 -9.74 2.01 -15.64
N ASN A 345 -9.92 3.24 -16.09
CA ASN A 345 -9.95 3.63 -17.49
C ASN A 345 -9.40 5.06 -17.62
N GLN A 346 -9.20 5.53 -18.85
CA GLN A 346 -8.60 6.83 -19.10
C GLN A 346 -9.41 7.99 -18.50
N GLU A 347 -10.75 7.94 -18.60
CA GLU A 347 -11.63 8.96 -18.05
C GLU A 347 -11.52 9.04 -16.53
N LEU A 348 -11.66 7.90 -15.83
CA LEU A 348 -11.53 7.80 -14.39
C LEU A 348 -10.16 8.31 -13.91
N MET A 349 -9.08 7.92 -14.60
CA MET A 349 -7.73 8.37 -14.27
C MET A 349 -7.57 9.89 -14.39
N ILE A 350 -8.10 10.50 -15.44
CA ILE A 350 -8.08 11.96 -15.61
C ILE A 350 -8.97 12.64 -14.56
N THR A 351 -10.16 12.10 -14.29
CA THR A 351 -11.09 12.66 -13.29
C THR A 351 -10.46 12.71 -11.90
N VAL A 352 -9.87 11.60 -11.42
CA VAL A 352 -9.26 11.60 -10.08
C VAL A 352 -8.01 12.47 -10.01
N ALA A 353 -7.22 12.54 -11.08
CA ALA A 353 -6.09 13.46 -11.18
C ALA A 353 -6.53 14.94 -11.16
N ALA A 354 -7.64 15.26 -11.82
CA ALA A 354 -8.23 16.60 -11.78
C ALA A 354 -8.70 16.96 -10.36
N ILE A 355 -9.37 16.03 -9.67
CA ILE A 355 -9.79 16.22 -8.27
C ILE A 355 -8.57 16.49 -7.37
N SER A 356 -7.49 15.71 -7.52
CA SER A 356 -6.23 15.91 -6.78
C SER A 356 -5.64 17.31 -7.03
N LEU A 357 -5.55 17.73 -8.28
CA LEU A 357 -5.01 19.05 -8.63
C LEU A 357 -5.89 20.19 -8.11
N ILE A 358 -7.21 20.11 -8.30
CA ILE A 358 -8.16 21.12 -7.83
C ILE A 358 -8.09 21.24 -6.30
N ALA A 359 -8.08 20.13 -5.56
CA ALA A 359 -7.98 20.15 -4.11
C ALA A 359 -6.71 20.87 -3.62
N ASN A 360 -5.57 20.63 -4.28
CA ASN A 360 -4.30 21.25 -3.94
C ASN A 360 -4.22 22.72 -4.34
N VAL A 361 -4.83 23.11 -5.47
CA VAL A 361 -4.96 24.52 -5.87
C VAL A 361 -5.85 25.28 -4.88
N ILE A 362 -6.99 24.71 -4.47
CA ILE A 362 -7.86 25.28 -3.43
C ILE A 362 -7.06 25.48 -2.14
N TYR A 363 -6.29 24.46 -1.71
CA TYR A 363 -5.49 24.59 -0.51
C TYR A 363 -4.40 25.67 -0.64
N LEU A 364 -3.76 25.80 -1.80
CA LEU A 364 -2.80 26.87 -2.05
C LEU A 364 -3.41 28.26 -1.83
N PHE A 365 -4.64 28.50 -2.32
CA PHE A 365 -5.34 29.77 -2.06
C PHE A 365 -5.62 29.99 -0.57
N ILE A 366 -6.05 28.95 0.15
CA ILE A 366 -6.26 29.01 1.61
C ILE A 366 -4.94 29.35 2.32
N PHE A 367 -3.84 28.71 1.91
CA PHE A 367 -2.50 28.93 2.44
C PHE A 367 -2.02 30.38 2.23
N ILE A 368 -2.11 30.90 1.00
CA ILE A 368 -1.71 32.28 0.67
C ILE A 368 -2.50 33.29 1.52
N ASN A 369 -3.81 33.10 1.64
CA ASN A 369 -4.66 33.97 2.46
C ASN A 369 -4.27 33.94 3.94
N LYS A 370 -3.88 32.76 4.46
CA LYS A 370 -3.43 32.61 5.84
C LYS A 370 -2.06 33.27 6.08
N VAL A 371 -1.15 33.20 5.13
CA VAL A 371 0.17 33.86 5.20
C VAL A 371 -0.01 35.38 5.20
N ARG A 372 -0.79 35.94 4.27
CA ARG A 372 -1.05 37.39 4.17
C ARG A 372 -1.65 37.98 5.44
N LYS A 373 -2.62 37.30 6.05
CA LYS A 373 -3.26 37.75 7.30
C LYS A 373 -2.34 37.75 8.53
N LYS A 374 -1.18 37.11 8.47
CA LYS A 374 -0.22 37.04 9.57
C LYS A 374 0.88 38.11 9.45
N GLU A 375 1.06 38.66 8.24
CA GLU A 375 2.00 39.74 7.95
C GLU A 375 1.37 41.13 8.13
N GLN A 376 0.03 41.21 8.10
CA GLN A 376 -0.77 42.33 8.60
C GLN A 376 -0.93 42.22 10.11
#